data_AF-A0AA36JPM3-F1
#
_entry.id   AF-A0AA36JPM3-F1
#
_cell.length_a   1.000
_cell.length_b   1.000
_cell.length_c   1.000
_cell.angle_alpha   90.00
_cell.angle_beta   90.00
_cell.angle_gamma   90.00
#
_symmetry.space_group_name_H-M   'P 1'
#
loop_
_entity.id
_entity.type
_entity.pdbx_description
1 polymer ?
#
loop_
_entity_poly.entity_id
_entity_poly.type
_entity_poly.pdbx_seq_one_letter_code
_entity_poly.pdbx_strand_id
1 'polypeptide(L)'
;MGQLTRAEWIAHVQTHHALLGVFHAGTEKNDSFKFHERVVFLAMAVAAAWYGVYLKYFYLRRWIPALFDMIQEDLQLFPSTWLEDHIDSALCSAAGGAVDILLGKEVVRTVLKKDWQDEGGAKQVISTCCMVYAVALTAGAVGLQFATFAEKPHLTARLLGKWLITTVMKLSLIETLILTVKLLMARRSEAKGKSQ
;
A
#
# COMPACT_ATOMS: atom_id res chain seq x y z
N MET A 1 1.76 3.45 -31.62
CA MET A 1 1.90 3.42 -30.15
C MET A 1 3.36 3.64 -29.82
N GLY A 2 3.71 4.70 -29.08
CA GLY A 2 5.09 4.91 -28.64
C GLY A 2 5.49 3.82 -27.65
N GLN A 3 6.61 3.14 -27.87
CA GLN A 3 7.15 2.16 -26.93
C GLN A 3 7.38 2.84 -25.56
N LEU A 4 7.04 2.15 -24.47
CA LEU A 4 7.41 2.60 -23.12
C LEU A 4 8.92 2.49 -23.01
N THR A 5 9.61 3.63 -22.91
CA THR A 5 11.06 3.57 -22.71
C THR A 5 11.36 3.21 -21.26
N ARG A 6 12.44 2.47 -21.06
CA ARG A 6 12.91 2.11 -19.72
C ARG A 6 13.15 3.34 -18.84
N ALA A 7 13.67 4.42 -19.42
CA ALA A 7 13.96 5.66 -18.70
C ALA A 7 12.69 6.33 -18.14
N GLU A 8 11.63 6.40 -18.94
CA GLU A 8 10.36 6.96 -18.50
C GLU A 8 9.69 6.12 -17.39
N TRP A 9 9.76 4.79 -17.52
CA TRP A 9 9.25 3.90 -16.48
C TRP A 9 10.01 4.06 -15.17
N ILE A 10 11.35 4.09 -15.22
CA ILE A 10 12.19 4.30 -14.03
C ILE A 10 11.88 5.64 -13.37
N ALA A 11 11.82 6.72 -14.13
CA ALA A 11 11.49 8.05 -13.59
C ALA A 11 10.10 8.07 -12.94
N HIS A 12 9.11 7.42 -13.56
CA HIS A 12 7.76 7.32 -13.00
C HIS A 12 7.74 6.54 -11.68
N VAL A 13 8.42 5.40 -11.63
CA VAL A 13 8.50 4.55 -10.42
C VAL A 13 9.28 5.26 -9.31
N GLN A 14 10.42 5.87 -9.61
CA GLN A 14 11.22 6.62 -8.61
C GLN A 14 10.41 7.73 -7.94
N THR A 15 9.57 8.43 -8.70
CA THR A 15 8.80 9.56 -8.17
C THR A 15 7.54 9.13 -7.42
N HIS A 16 6.85 8.08 -7.88
CA HIS A 16 5.51 7.70 -7.39
C HIS A 16 5.47 6.47 -6.47
N HIS A 17 6.55 5.69 -6.36
CA HIS A 17 6.62 4.54 -5.47
C HIS A 17 6.81 4.99 -4.02
N ALA A 18 6.04 4.44 -3.08
CA ALA A 18 6.06 4.86 -1.67
C ALA A 18 7.45 4.77 -1.03
N LEU A 19 8.18 3.67 -1.22
CA LEU A 19 9.56 3.52 -0.72
C LEU A 19 10.60 4.29 -1.54
N LEU A 20 10.71 4.02 -2.85
CA LEU A 20 11.73 4.65 -3.70
C LEU A 20 11.59 6.18 -3.76
N GLY A 21 10.36 6.67 -3.68
CA GLY A 21 10.06 8.10 -3.63
C GLY A 21 10.60 8.78 -2.38
N VAL A 22 10.76 8.08 -1.25
CA VAL A 22 11.41 8.65 -0.05
C VAL A 22 12.92 8.81 -0.29
N PHE A 23 13.55 7.80 -0.91
CA PHE A 23 15.00 7.85 -1.23
C PHE A 23 15.37 8.88 -2.30
N HIS A 24 14.42 9.25 -3.17
CA HIS A 24 14.61 10.26 -4.21
C HIS A 24 14.00 11.62 -3.83
N ALA A 25 13.63 11.82 -2.56
CA ALA A 25 13.12 13.12 -2.10
C ALA A 25 14.24 14.17 -2.19
N GLY A 26 13.98 15.29 -2.87
CA GLY A 26 14.90 16.42 -2.97
C GLY A 26 16.00 16.31 -4.03
N THR A 27 15.99 15.27 -4.88
CA THR A 27 16.96 15.15 -6.00
C THR A 27 16.49 15.83 -7.30
N GLU A 28 15.21 16.17 -7.44
CA GLU A 28 14.66 16.88 -8.60
C GLU A 28 14.21 18.31 -8.26
N LYS A 29 14.44 19.25 -9.20
CA LYS A 29 14.05 20.67 -9.11
C LYS A 29 12.53 20.90 -9.04
N ASN A 30 11.71 19.89 -9.33
CA ASN A 30 10.24 19.93 -9.35
C ASN A 30 9.65 18.73 -8.59
N ASP A 31 10.15 18.49 -7.39
CA ASP A 31 9.68 17.37 -6.58
C ASP A 31 8.20 17.59 -6.20
N SER A 32 7.31 16.72 -6.70
CA SER A 32 5.85 16.88 -6.58
C SER A 32 5.31 16.63 -5.16
N PHE A 33 6.15 16.13 -4.25
CA PHE A 33 5.80 15.81 -2.88
C PHE A 33 6.97 16.08 -1.94
N LYS A 34 6.67 16.62 -0.76
CA LYS A 34 7.65 16.85 0.30
C LYS A 34 8.04 15.52 0.96
N PHE A 35 9.23 15.49 1.57
CA PHE A 35 9.74 14.31 2.28
C PHE A 35 8.73 13.73 3.30
N HIS A 36 8.12 14.57 4.14
CA HIS A 36 7.17 14.10 5.15
C HIS A 36 5.90 13.50 4.55
N GLU A 37 5.39 14.02 3.42
CA GLU A 37 4.25 13.44 2.70
C GLU A 37 4.60 12.04 2.16
N ARG A 38 5.82 11.88 1.62
CA ARG A 38 6.34 10.61 1.13
C ARG A 38 6.47 9.58 2.27
N VAL A 39 6.92 10.01 3.45
CA VAL A 39 6.96 9.16 4.65
C VAL A 39 5.56 8.73 5.09
N VAL A 40 4.58 9.64 5.05
CA VAL A 40 3.18 9.31 5.36
C VAL A 40 2.62 8.27 4.37
N PHE A 41 2.91 8.38 3.07
CA PHE A 41 2.51 7.37 2.09
C PHE A 41 3.14 6.00 2.34
N LEU A 42 4.41 5.97 2.74
CA LEU A 42 5.09 4.75 3.12
C LEU A 42 4.45 4.13 4.37
N ALA A 43 4.18 4.95 5.39
CA ALA A 43 3.53 4.52 6.63
C ALA A 43 2.14 3.92 6.36
N MET A 44 1.33 4.57 5.50
CA MET A 44 0.05 4.02 5.06
C MET A 44 0.20 2.68 4.34
N ALA A 45 1.17 2.55 3.43
CA ALA A 45 1.40 1.31 2.69
C ALA A 45 1.72 0.13 3.62
N VAL A 46 2.56 0.39 4.62
CA VAL A 46 2.96 -0.54 5.68
C VAL A 46 1.79 -0.88 6.61
N ALA A 47 1.01 0.13 7.03
CA ALA A 47 -0.19 -0.05 7.85
C ALA A 47 -1.25 -0.89 7.13
N ALA A 48 -1.47 -0.67 5.84
CA ALA A 48 -2.39 -1.46 5.04
C ALA A 48 -1.89 -2.87 4.74
N ALA A 49 -0.57 -3.11 4.72
CA ALA A 49 -0.05 -4.47 4.72
C ALA A 49 -0.43 -5.20 6.02
N TRP A 50 -0.36 -4.51 7.17
CA TRP A 50 -0.85 -5.06 8.44
C TRP A 50 -2.35 -5.33 8.41
N TYR A 51 -3.17 -4.40 7.90
CA TYR A 51 -4.60 -4.64 7.74
C TYR A 51 -4.91 -5.85 6.84
N GLY A 52 -4.14 -6.09 5.78
CA GLY A 52 -4.27 -7.29 4.94
C GLY A 52 -4.03 -8.59 5.73
N VAL A 53 -2.97 -8.63 6.55
CA VAL A 53 -2.70 -9.74 7.46
C VAL A 53 -3.83 -9.89 8.48
N TYR A 54 -4.22 -8.79 9.13
CA TYR A 54 -5.26 -8.84 10.15
C TYR A 54 -6.62 -9.29 9.59
N LEU A 55 -7.00 -8.78 8.42
CA LEU A 55 -8.24 -9.13 7.75
C LEU A 55 -8.30 -10.64 7.48
N LYS A 56 -7.20 -11.22 6.99
CA LYS A 56 -7.14 -12.64 6.67
C LYS A 56 -7.16 -13.54 7.91
N TYR A 57 -6.28 -13.25 8.86
CA TYR A 57 -6.03 -14.15 9.99
C TYR A 57 -7.04 -14.01 11.13
N PHE A 58 -7.69 -12.85 11.27
CA PHE A 58 -8.55 -12.55 12.40
C PHE A 58 -9.97 -12.13 12.00
N TYR A 59 -10.14 -11.30 10.97
CA TYR A 59 -11.46 -10.78 10.62
C TYR A 59 -12.29 -11.76 9.76
N LEU A 60 -11.75 -12.28 8.66
CA LEU A 60 -12.46 -13.22 7.77
C LEU A 60 -12.82 -14.51 8.49
N ARG A 61 -11.98 -14.98 9.42
CA ARG A 61 -12.28 -16.12 10.30
C ARG A 61 -13.49 -15.89 11.20
N ARG A 62 -13.74 -14.63 11.62
CA ARG A 62 -14.91 -14.27 12.43
C ARG A 62 -16.21 -14.25 11.62
N TRP A 63 -16.15 -13.94 10.32
CA TRP A 63 -17.33 -13.75 9.47
C TRP A 63 -17.71 -14.96 8.63
N ILE A 64 -16.75 -15.84 8.30
CA ILE A 64 -17.02 -17.08 7.55
C ILE A 64 -16.39 -18.27 8.29
N PRO A 65 -16.95 -18.70 9.43
CA PRO A 65 -16.42 -19.84 10.19
C PRO A 65 -16.38 -21.11 9.33
N ALA A 66 -17.44 -21.35 8.54
CA ALA A 66 -17.62 -22.55 7.73
C ALA A 66 -16.52 -22.83 6.68
N LEU A 67 -15.77 -21.80 6.25
CA LEU A 67 -14.67 -21.97 5.29
C LEU A 67 -13.36 -22.36 6.00
N PHE A 68 -13.25 -22.08 7.30
CA PHE A 68 -12.10 -22.38 8.16
C PHE A 68 -12.36 -23.58 9.08
N ASP A 69 -13.60 -23.97 9.35
CA ASP A 69 -13.95 -25.14 10.17
C ASP A 69 -13.64 -26.48 9.47
N MET A 70 -13.48 -26.49 8.14
CA MET A 70 -12.88 -27.64 7.41
C MET A 70 -11.34 -27.71 7.54
N ILE A 71 -10.69 -26.63 7.99
CA ILE A 71 -9.25 -26.54 8.25
C ILE A 71 -9.09 -26.54 9.78
N GLN A 72 -9.33 -27.71 10.36
CA GLN A 72 -9.31 -27.88 11.81
C GLN A 72 -7.91 -27.62 12.38
N GLU A 73 -7.90 -26.95 13.54
CA GLU A 73 -6.79 -26.72 14.47
C GLU A 73 -5.72 -25.71 14.05
N ASP A 74 -5.25 -24.95 15.04
CA ASP A 74 -4.20 -23.91 14.95
C ASP A 74 -2.85 -24.39 14.36
N LEU A 75 -2.77 -25.63 13.87
CA LEU A 75 -1.62 -26.26 13.22
C LEU A 75 -1.37 -25.81 11.77
N GLN A 76 -2.38 -25.29 11.06
CA GLN A 76 -2.21 -24.81 9.68
C GLN A 76 -2.62 -23.35 9.49
N LEU A 77 -2.58 -22.56 10.57
CA LEU A 77 -2.84 -21.11 10.47
C LEU A 77 -1.85 -20.46 9.49
N PHE A 78 -0.59 -20.92 9.55
CA PHE A 78 0.47 -20.48 8.68
C PHE A 78 0.80 -21.59 7.67
N PRO A 79 1.12 -21.20 6.43
CA PRO A 79 1.55 -22.13 5.40
C PRO A 79 2.77 -22.93 5.88
N SER A 80 2.74 -24.23 5.59
CA SER A 80 3.74 -25.18 6.08
C SER A 80 4.95 -25.28 5.15
N THR A 81 4.76 -24.92 3.88
CA THR A 81 5.80 -24.93 2.85
C THR A 81 6.17 -23.52 2.39
N TRP A 82 7.40 -23.37 1.89
CA TRP A 82 7.92 -22.11 1.38
C TRP A 82 7.06 -21.55 0.22
N LEU A 83 6.57 -22.41 -0.68
CA LEU A 83 5.72 -21.99 -1.81
C LEU A 83 4.35 -21.50 -1.33
N GLU A 84 3.73 -22.21 -0.39
CA GLU A 84 2.47 -21.79 0.23
C GLU A 84 2.65 -20.43 0.94
N ASP A 85 3.79 -20.18 1.59
CA ASP A 85 4.03 -18.90 2.27
C ASP A 85 4.11 -17.70 1.32
N HIS A 86 4.64 -17.91 0.11
CA HIS A 86 4.68 -16.88 -0.93
C HIS A 86 3.29 -16.61 -1.52
N ILE A 87 2.51 -17.66 -1.82
CA ILE A 87 1.13 -17.52 -2.31
C ILE A 87 0.27 -16.83 -1.26
N ASP A 88 0.40 -17.26 -0.01
CA ASP A 88 -0.35 -16.73 1.11
C ASP A 88 -0.01 -15.25 1.35
N SER A 89 1.28 -14.88 1.27
CA SER A 89 1.74 -13.50 1.35
C SER A 89 1.25 -12.67 0.17
N ALA A 90 1.22 -13.21 -1.05
CA ALA A 90 0.67 -12.53 -2.22
C ALA A 90 -0.82 -12.19 -2.03
N LEU A 91 -1.61 -13.11 -1.46
CA LEU A 91 -3.02 -12.89 -1.13
C LEU A 91 -3.19 -11.81 -0.04
N CYS A 92 -2.36 -11.84 1.01
CA CYS A 92 -2.33 -10.79 2.02
C CYS A 92 -1.95 -9.43 1.42
N SER A 93 -0.99 -9.40 0.50
CA SER A 93 -0.56 -8.18 -0.20
C SER A 93 -1.65 -7.66 -1.13
N ALA A 94 -2.39 -8.54 -1.82
CA ALA A 94 -3.53 -8.17 -2.66
C ALA A 94 -4.68 -7.60 -1.82
N ALA A 95 -5.01 -8.23 -0.68
CA ALA A 95 -5.98 -7.71 0.27
C ALA A 95 -5.54 -6.36 0.84
N GLY A 96 -4.28 -6.24 1.25
CA GLY A 96 -3.69 -4.98 1.69
C GLY A 96 -3.63 -3.90 0.60
N GLY A 97 -3.54 -4.30 -0.68
CA GLY A 97 -3.66 -3.41 -1.84
C GLY A 97 -5.10 -2.96 -2.09
N ALA A 98 -6.08 -3.84 -1.92
CA ALA A 98 -7.50 -3.48 -1.96
C ALA A 98 -7.85 -2.51 -0.83
N VAL A 99 -7.31 -2.74 0.37
CA VAL A 99 -7.42 -1.82 1.51
C VAL A 99 -6.77 -0.46 1.18
N ASP A 100 -5.60 -0.41 0.52
CA ASP A 100 -5.02 0.88 0.06
C ASP A 100 -5.97 1.66 -0.86
N ILE A 101 -6.67 0.97 -1.77
CA ILE A 101 -7.62 1.58 -2.70
C ILE A 101 -8.87 2.06 -1.93
N LEU A 102 -9.44 1.20 -1.08
CA LEU A 102 -10.65 1.49 -0.30
C LEU A 102 -10.43 2.61 0.73
N LEU A 103 -9.28 2.59 1.42
CA LEU A 103 -8.88 3.63 2.36
C LEU A 103 -8.47 4.92 1.65
N GLY A 104 -8.41 4.94 0.31
CA GLY A 104 -8.19 6.15 -0.45
C GLY A 104 -6.75 6.65 -0.44
N LYS A 105 -5.73 5.78 -0.32
CA LYS A 105 -4.31 6.18 -0.45
C LYS A 105 -4.08 6.99 -1.74
N GLU A 106 -4.72 6.58 -2.83
CA GLU A 106 -4.66 7.26 -4.12
C GLU A 106 -5.47 8.56 -4.18
N VAL A 107 -6.53 8.67 -3.40
CA VAL A 107 -7.27 9.94 -3.21
C VAL A 107 -6.39 10.93 -2.47
N VAL A 108 -5.76 10.50 -1.37
CA VAL A 108 -4.79 11.31 -0.60
C VAL A 108 -3.64 11.76 -1.51
N ARG A 109 -3.07 10.85 -2.32
CA ARG A 109 -2.00 11.17 -3.28
C ARG A 109 -2.44 12.16 -4.35
N THR A 110 -3.64 12.00 -4.89
CA THR A 110 -4.17 12.91 -5.92
C THR A 110 -4.47 14.30 -5.35
N VAL A 111 -5.01 14.36 -4.13
CA VAL A 111 -5.29 15.62 -3.43
C VAL A 111 -3.99 16.36 -3.11
N LEU A 112 -2.99 15.68 -2.53
CA LEU A 112 -1.70 16.29 -2.21
C LEU A 112 -0.96 16.77 -3.48
N LYS A 113 -1.01 16.00 -4.58
CA LYS A 113 -0.41 16.41 -5.86
C LYS A 113 -1.09 17.65 -6.46
N LYS A 114 -2.42 17.73 -6.39
CA LYS A 114 -3.18 18.90 -6.86
C LYS A 114 -2.92 20.14 -5.99
N ASP A 115 -2.76 19.97 -4.68
CA ASP A 115 -2.42 21.05 -3.76
C ASP A 115 -1.04 21.65 -4.06
N TRP A 116 -0.06 20.81 -4.42
CA TRP A 116 1.28 21.24 -4.85
C TRP A 116 1.26 22.04 -6.16
N GLN A 117 0.46 21.64 -7.15
CA GLN A 117 0.43 22.27 -8.47
C GLN A 117 -0.26 23.64 -8.50
N ASP A 118 -1.13 23.94 -7.53
CA ASP A 118 -2.03 25.10 -7.62
C ASP A 118 -1.63 26.30 -6.73
N GLU A 119 -0.53 26.24 -5.96
CA GLU A 119 0.01 27.33 -5.10
C GLU A 119 -1.04 28.32 -4.47
N GLY A 120 -2.21 27.84 -4.00
CA GLY A 120 -3.20 28.71 -3.34
C GLY A 120 -4.58 28.13 -3.03
N GLY A 121 -5.15 28.53 -1.88
CA GLY A 121 -6.57 28.38 -1.49
C GLY A 121 -6.89 27.31 -0.43
N ALA A 122 -8.19 27.18 -0.06
CA ALA A 122 -8.77 26.30 0.99
C ALA A 122 -8.40 24.80 0.92
N LYS A 123 -7.59 24.40 -0.07
CA LYS A 123 -7.04 23.07 -0.28
C LYS A 123 -5.97 22.67 0.74
N GLN A 124 -5.26 23.60 1.38
CA GLN A 124 -4.38 23.30 2.52
C GLN A 124 -5.12 22.59 3.67
N VAL A 125 -6.39 22.95 3.91
CA VAL A 125 -7.22 22.29 4.92
C VAL A 125 -7.51 20.84 4.49
N ILE A 126 -7.79 20.60 3.21
CA ILE A 126 -8.06 19.26 2.68
C ILE A 126 -6.79 18.40 2.71
N SER A 127 -5.64 18.96 2.31
CA SER A 127 -4.31 18.35 2.41
C SER A 127 -3.97 17.97 3.86
N THR A 128 -4.24 18.87 4.80
CA THR A 128 -4.08 18.62 6.24
C THR A 128 -5.04 17.52 6.72
N CYS A 129 -6.32 17.55 6.33
CA CYS A 129 -7.28 16.50 6.67
C CYS A 129 -6.86 15.13 6.12
N CYS A 130 -6.36 15.07 4.88
CA CYS A 130 -5.84 13.84 4.29
C CYS A 130 -4.62 13.32 5.05
N MET A 131 -3.73 14.21 5.48
CA MET A 131 -2.55 13.85 6.29
C MET A 131 -2.94 13.38 7.69
N VAL A 132 -3.86 14.07 8.36
CA VAL A 132 -4.41 13.66 9.66
C VAL A 132 -5.10 12.30 9.57
N TYR A 133 -5.89 12.07 8.52
CA TYR A 133 -6.52 10.79 8.25
C TYR A 133 -5.49 9.66 8.06
N ALA A 134 -4.44 9.92 7.27
CA ALA A 134 -3.35 8.96 7.05
C ALA A 134 -2.60 8.62 8.36
N VAL A 135 -2.34 9.63 9.20
CA VAL A 135 -1.74 9.45 10.52
C VAL A 135 -2.66 8.65 11.43
N ALA A 136 -3.95 8.98 11.49
CA ALA A 136 -4.94 8.28 12.30
C ALA A 136 -5.07 6.80 11.90
N LEU A 137 -5.09 6.51 10.59
CA LEU A 137 -5.07 5.13 10.08
C LEU A 137 -3.81 4.37 10.48
N THR A 138 -2.65 5.01 10.34
CA THR A 138 -1.38 4.39 10.71
C THR A 138 -1.33 4.11 12.21
N ALA A 139 -1.74 5.07 13.03
CA ALA A 139 -1.82 4.91 14.49
C ALA A 139 -2.81 3.81 14.88
N GLY A 140 -3.97 3.74 14.21
CA GLY A 140 -4.94 2.67 14.41
C GLY A 140 -4.40 1.29 14.05
N ALA A 141 -3.66 1.17 12.95
CA ALA A 141 -3.01 -0.08 12.56
C ALA A 141 -1.96 -0.53 13.59
N VAL A 142 -1.15 0.40 14.09
CA VAL A 142 -0.15 0.15 15.13
C VAL A 142 -0.82 -0.27 16.44
N GLY A 143 -1.88 0.43 16.87
CA GLY A 143 -2.65 0.07 18.06
C GLY A 143 -3.26 -1.33 17.94
N LEU A 144 -3.82 -1.66 16.78
CA LEU A 144 -4.36 -2.99 16.49
C LEU A 144 -3.28 -4.07 16.52
N GLN A 145 -2.09 -3.76 16.01
CA GLN A 145 -0.93 -4.65 16.05
C GLN A 145 -0.51 -4.94 17.49
N PHE A 146 -0.38 -3.91 18.33
CA PHE A 146 -0.06 -4.06 19.74
C PHE A 146 -1.12 -4.88 20.50
N ALA A 147 -2.40 -4.60 20.29
CA ALA A 147 -3.49 -5.37 20.89
C ALA A 147 -3.42 -6.85 20.49
N THR A 148 -3.20 -7.13 19.20
CA THR A 148 -3.07 -8.50 18.69
C THR A 148 -1.89 -9.25 19.32
N PHE A 149 -0.76 -8.56 19.50
CA PHE A 149 0.42 -9.17 20.14
C PHE A 149 0.24 -9.40 21.63
N ALA A 150 -0.51 -8.52 22.32
CA ALA A 150 -0.84 -8.70 23.73
C ALA A 150 -1.82 -9.87 23.94
N GLU A 151 -2.81 -10.01 23.07
CA GLU A 151 -3.79 -11.11 23.14
C GLU A 151 -3.21 -12.46 22.72
N LYS A 152 -2.28 -12.48 21.74
CA LYS A 152 -1.72 -13.71 21.16
C LYS A 152 -0.19 -13.68 21.11
N PRO A 153 0.49 -13.65 22.27
CA PRO A 153 1.94 -13.47 22.33
C PRO A 153 2.73 -14.62 21.67
N HIS A 154 2.16 -15.84 21.68
CA HIS A 154 2.77 -17.02 21.04
C HIS A 154 2.80 -16.94 19.50
N LEU A 155 2.00 -16.08 18.89
CA LEU A 155 1.97 -15.88 17.43
C LEU A 155 2.80 -14.68 16.96
N THR A 156 3.30 -13.85 17.87
CA THR A 156 3.94 -12.56 17.55
C THR A 156 5.06 -12.69 16.53
N ALA A 157 6.00 -13.62 16.73
CA ALA A 157 7.13 -13.80 15.80
C ALA A 157 6.67 -14.21 14.39
N ARG A 158 5.65 -15.08 14.29
CA ARG A 158 5.10 -15.55 13.01
C ARG A 158 4.32 -14.43 12.31
N LEU A 159 3.50 -13.68 13.04
CA LEU A 159 2.76 -12.53 12.51
C LEU A 159 3.69 -11.41 12.04
N LEU A 160 4.77 -11.15 12.78
CA LEU A 160 5.80 -10.18 12.37
C LEU A 160 6.50 -10.62 11.09
N GLY A 161 6.96 -11.87 11.02
CA GLY A 161 7.56 -12.42 9.80
C GLY A 161 6.61 -12.31 8.60
N LYS A 162 5.34 -12.67 8.80
CA LYS A 162 4.33 -12.59 7.76
C LYS A 162 4.07 -11.16 7.29
N TRP A 163 3.95 -10.23 8.24
CA TRP A 163 3.77 -8.81 7.94
C TRP A 163 4.95 -8.22 7.17
N LEU A 164 6.19 -8.59 7.53
CA LEU A 164 7.39 -8.16 6.81
C LEU A 164 7.39 -8.68 5.37
N ILE A 165 7.16 -9.97 5.15
CA ILE A 165 7.11 -10.56 3.80
C ILE A 165 5.96 -9.92 3.00
N THR A 166 4.78 -9.76 3.60
CA THR A 166 3.61 -9.11 2.97
C THR A 166 3.93 -7.66 2.58
N THR A 167 4.64 -6.93 3.43
CA THR A 167 5.07 -5.55 3.16
C THR A 167 6.07 -5.49 2.01
N VAL A 168 7.08 -6.36 2.01
CA VAL A 168 8.07 -6.46 0.93
C VAL A 168 7.40 -6.82 -0.39
N MET A 169 6.51 -7.81 -0.43
CA MET A 169 5.77 -8.19 -1.65
C MET A 169 4.85 -7.06 -2.11
N LYS A 170 4.16 -6.39 -1.20
CA LYS A 170 3.26 -5.28 -1.54
C LYS A 170 4.04 -4.13 -2.18
N LEU A 171 5.16 -3.71 -1.58
CA LEU A 171 5.98 -2.63 -2.10
C LEU A 171 6.65 -3.05 -3.43
N SER A 172 7.34 -4.20 -3.45
CA SER A 172 8.14 -4.58 -4.62
C SER A 172 7.31 -5.00 -5.84
N LEU A 173 6.22 -5.76 -5.65
CA LEU A 173 5.43 -6.32 -6.75
C LEU A 173 4.15 -5.53 -7.00
N ILE A 174 3.29 -5.40 -5.98
CA ILE A 174 1.94 -4.85 -6.16
C ILE A 174 1.99 -3.37 -6.50
N GLU A 175 2.75 -2.58 -5.73
CA GLU A 175 2.86 -1.13 -5.97
C GLU A 175 3.56 -0.84 -7.30
N THR A 176 4.67 -1.53 -7.61
CA THR A 176 5.34 -1.43 -8.91
C THR A 176 4.41 -1.79 -10.08
N LEU A 177 3.60 -2.85 -9.94
CA LEU A 177 2.63 -3.25 -10.96
C LEU A 177 1.55 -2.17 -11.15
N ILE A 178 0.97 -1.66 -10.06
CA ILE A 178 -0.06 -0.61 -10.11
C ILE A 178 0.49 0.64 -10.81
N LEU A 179 1.71 1.07 -10.48
CA LEU A 179 2.35 2.22 -11.12
C LEU A 179 2.60 1.98 -12.61
N THR A 180 3.06 0.78 -12.96
CA THR A 180 3.28 0.38 -14.37
C THR A 180 1.97 0.43 -15.16
N VAL A 181 0.89 -0.15 -14.62
CA VAL A 181 -0.43 -0.14 -15.24
C VAL A 181 -0.95 1.30 -15.40
N LYS A 182 -0.79 2.15 -14.38
CA LYS A 182 -1.20 3.55 -14.46
C LYS A 182 -0.47 4.32 -15.55
N LEU A 183 0.84 4.15 -15.67
CA LEU A 183 1.63 4.78 -16.72
C LEU A 183 1.16 4.35 -18.11
N LEU A 184 0.88 3.06 -18.30
CA LEU A 184 0.34 2.53 -19.55
C LEU A 184 -1.07 3.08 -19.86
N MET A 185 -1.94 3.19 -18.85
CA MET A 185 -3.30 3.73 -19.02
C MET A 185 -3.27 5.23 -19.36
N ALA A 186 -2.42 6.01 -18.69
CA ALA A 186 -2.26 7.44 -18.97
C ALA A 186 -1.84 7.68 -20.44
N ARG A 187 -0.84 6.92 -20.91
CA ARG A 187 -0.42 6.96 -22.32
C ARG A 187 -1.52 6.60 -23.30
N ARG A 188 -2.34 5.59 -22.97
CA ARG A 188 -3.46 5.18 -23.81
C ARG A 188 -4.51 6.29 -23.90
N SER A 189 -4.73 7.03 -22.81
CA SER A 189 -5.63 8.18 -22.79
C SER A 189 -5.10 9.34 -23.64
N GLU A 190 -3.83 9.69 -23.50
CA GLU A 190 -3.18 10.75 -24.28
C GLU A 190 -3.15 10.43 -25.78
N ALA A 191 -2.90 9.17 -26.14
CA ALA A 191 -2.93 8.73 -27.54
C ALA A 191 -4.33 8.83 -28.15
N LYS A 192 -5.38 8.58 -27.37
CA LYS A 192 -6.77 8.76 -27.82
C LYS A 192 -7.16 10.24 -27.94
N GLY A 193 -6.69 11.09 -27.02
CA GLY A 193 -6.95 12.53 -27.04
C GLY A 193 -6.25 13.29 -28.17
N LYS A 194 -5.16 12.75 -28.73
CA LYS A 194 -4.45 13.32 -29.90
C LYS A 194 -5.00 12.86 -31.26
N SER A 195 -5.97 11.95 -31.28
CA SER A 195 -6.66 11.49 -32.50
C SER A 195 -8.05 12.11 -32.70
N GLN A 196 -8.39 13.11 -31.88
CA GLN A 196 -9.52 14.02 -32.09
C GLN A 196 -8.99 15.40 -32.48
#